data_AF-T1IYB4-F1
#
_entry.id   AF-T1IYB4-F1
#
_cell.length_a   1.000
_cell.length_b   1.000
_cell.length_c   1.000
_cell.angle_alpha   90.00
_cell.angle_beta   90.00
_cell.angle_gamma   90.00
#
_symmetry.space_group_name_H-M   'P 1'
#
loop_
_entity.id
_entity.type
_entity.pdbx_description
1 polymer ?
#
loop_
_entity_poly.entity_id
_entity_poly.type
_entity_poly.pdbx_seq_one_letter_code
_entity_poly.pdbx_strand_id
1 'polypeptide(L)'
;MPKRKRTQTEESKDDEPVRRRRRLIQYDPSQICQELYDTIRYERTEDGRVLCEAFIRAPKRRNSADYYDVVTHPIDLLRVQQKIKTDEYDDVDHMTYDIELIINNAKTYYK
;
A
#
# COMPACT_ATOMS: atom_id res chain seq x y z
N MET A 1 37.53 -33.35 55.22
CA MET A 1 36.52 -34.38 54.83
C MET A 1 35.16 -33.83 55.23
N PRO A 2 34.05 -33.93 54.45
CA PRO A 2 33.76 -34.85 53.36
C PRO A 2 33.33 -34.21 52.01
N LYS A 3 33.21 -35.09 51.01
CA LYS A 3 32.82 -34.90 49.59
C LYS A 3 31.32 -35.22 49.36
N ARG A 4 30.84 -34.93 48.13
CA ARG A 4 29.69 -35.52 47.36
C ARG A 4 28.53 -34.52 47.13
N LYS A 5 27.77 -34.52 46.03
CA LYS A 5 27.78 -35.23 44.73
C LYS A 5 26.83 -34.46 43.78
N ARG A 6 27.15 -34.57 42.49
CA ARG A 6 26.42 -34.30 41.23
C ARG A 6 24.91 -34.63 41.23
N THR A 7 24.11 -33.78 40.60
CA THR A 7 22.91 -34.21 39.83
C THR A 7 22.84 -33.42 38.52
N GLN A 8 22.82 -34.16 37.41
CA GLN A 8 22.49 -33.74 36.05
C GLN A 8 20.97 -33.73 35.87
N THR A 9 20.48 -32.77 35.09
CA THR A 9 19.43 -32.93 34.05
C THR A 9 19.64 -31.71 33.14
N GLU A 10 20.24 -31.78 31.94
CA GLU A 10 19.70 -32.30 30.66
C GLU A 10 18.24 -31.83 30.47
N GLU A 11 17.81 -31.13 29.42
CA GLU A 11 18.32 -30.96 28.05
C GLU A 11 17.57 -29.79 27.36
N SER A 12 18.29 -29.07 26.50
CA SER A 12 18.00 -28.56 25.13
C SER A 12 16.54 -28.21 24.70
N LYS A 13 16.28 -27.19 23.87
CA LYS A 13 16.75 -27.11 22.47
C LYS A 13 16.71 -25.69 21.90
N ASP A 14 17.65 -25.50 21.00
CA ASP A 14 17.79 -24.48 19.96
C ASP A 14 16.54 -23.68 19.58
N ASP A 15 16.68 -22.35 19.61
CA ASP A 15 16.05 -21.47 18.63
C ASP A 15 17.12 -20.50 18.09
N GLU A 16 18.06 -21.06 17.32
CA GLU A 16 18.87 -20.26 16.38
C GLU A 16 17.94 -19.73 15.25
N PRO A 17 18.36 -18.66 14.57
CA PRO A 17 17.57 -17.46 14.40
C PRO A 17 16.42 -17.63 13.39
N VAL A 18 15.20 -17.26 13.80
CA VAL A 18 14.04 -17.02 12.90
C VAL A 18 14.38 -16.02 11.76
N ARG A 19 15.46 -15.26 11.91
CA ARG A 19 16.00 -14.36 10.87
C ARG A 19 16.45 -15.08 9.59
N ARG A 20 16.80 -16.37 9.63
CA ARG A 20 17.28 -17.10 8.43
C ARG A 20 16.16 -17.55 7.48
N ARG A 21 14.89 -17.54 7.90
CA ARG A 21 13.75 -18.01 7.07
C ARG A 21 13.11 -16.95 6.18
N ARG A 22 13.38 -15.65 6.37
CA ARG A 22 12.88 -14.56 5.50
C ARG A 22 13.86 -14.18 4.38
N ARG A 23 14.50 -15.18 3.76
CA ARG A 23 14.98 -15.03 2.37
C ARG A 23 13.95 -15.62 1.40
N LEU A 24 12.68 -15.49 1.75
CA LEU A 24 11.59 -15.47 0.78
C LEU A 24 11.80 -14.20 -0.04
N ILE A 25 11.69 -14.29 -1.36
CA ILE A 25 11.83 -13.16 -2.30
C ILE A 25 11.19 -11.92 -1.67
N GLN A 26 12.02 -11.00 -1.18
CA GLN A 26 11.55 -9.81 -0.48
C GLN A 26 11.11 -8.85 -1.58
N TYR A 27 9.87 -8.98 -2.03
CA TYR A 27 9.28 -7.96 -2.88
C TYR A 27 9.26 -6.65 -2.09
N ASP A 28 9.83 -5.62 -2.67
CA ASP A 28 9.76 -4.27 -2.14
C ASP A 28 8.34 -3.73 -2.36
N PRO A 29 7.56 -3.41 -1.30
CA PRO A 29 6.20 -2.89 -1.45
C PRO A 29 6.12 -1.70 -2.42
N SER A 30 7.14 -0.84 -2.43
CA SER A 30 7.21 0.30 -3.35
C SER A 30 7.30 -0.14 -4.81
N GLN A 31 8.00 -1.24 -5.11
CA GLN A 31 8.08 -1.80 -6.48
C GLN A 31 6.72 -2.35 -6.92
N ILE A 32 6.04 -3.12 -6.07
CA ILE A 32 4.72 -3.66 -6.39
C ILE A 32 3.71 -2.51 -6.58
N CYS A 33 3.72 -1.52 -5.68
CA CYS A 33 2.83 -0.36 -5.79
C CYS A 33 3.10 0.44 -7.07
N GLN A 34 4.38 0.58 -7.46
CA GLN A 34 4.75 1.25 -8.70
C GLN A 34 4.25 0.49 -9.94
N GLU A 35 4.39 -0.84 -9.98
CA GLU A 35 3.86 -1.67 -11.07
C GLU A 35 2.33 -1.55 -11.18
N LEU A 36 1.62 -1.65 -10.05
CA LEU A 36 0.16 -1.50 -10.00
C LEU A 36 -0.27 -0.10 -10.47
N TYR A 37 0.44 0.94 -10.05
CA TYR A 37 0.17 2.31 -10.45
C TYR A 37 0.33 2.47 -11.97
N ASP A 38 1.41 1.91 -12.54
CA ASP A 38 1.68 1.98 -13.96
C ASP A 38 0.62 1.23 -14.78
N THR A 39 0.20 0.05 -14.34
CA THR A 39 -0.94 -0.65 -14.95
C THR A 39 -2.15 0.28 -15.02
N ILE A 40 -2.61 0.81 -13.89
CA ILE A 40 -3.77 1.73 -13.84
C ILE A 40 -3.55 2.95 -14.74
N ARG A 41 -2.33 3.50 -14.79
CA ARG A 41 -2.00 4.73 -15.50
C ARG A 41 -1.99 4.57 -17.02
N TYR A 42 -1.69 3.38 -17.51
CA TYR A 42 -1.51 3.09 -18.94
C TYR A 42 -2.62 2.21 -19.53
N GLU A 43 -3.54 1.69 -18.72
CA GLU A 43 -4.74 1.02 -19.23
C GLU A 43 -5.57 1.94 -20.13
N ARG A 44 -6.01 1.37 -21.26
CA ARG A 44 -6.76 2.08 -22.30
C ARG A 44 -8.03 1.33 -22.67
N THR A 45 -9.07 2.09 -22.99
CA THR A 45 -10.30 1.58 -23.60
C THR A 45 -10.06 1.16 -25.05
N GLU A 46 -11.00 0.42 -25.65
CA GLU A 46 -10.90 -0.04 -27.05
C GLU A 46 -10.72 1.11 -28.06
N ASP A 47 -11.25 2.30 -27.75
CA ASP A 47 -11.10 3.51 -28.55
C ASP A 47 -9.82 4.32 -28.23
N GLY A 48 -8.93 3.77 -27.41
CA GLY A 48 -7.59 4.30 -27.13
C GLY A 48 -7.51 5.37 -26.03
N ARG A 49 -8.62 5.70 -25.36
CA ARG A 49 -8.64 6.66 -24.25
C ARG A 49 -8.01 6.06 -23.01
N VAL A 50 -7.34 6.89 -22.22
CA VAL A 50 -6.76 6.44 -20.94
C VAL A 50 -7.89 6.28 -19.93
N LEU A 51 -8.05 5.08 -19.40
CA LEU A 51 -9.19 4.73 -18.55
C LEU A 51 -9.21 5.58 -17.26
N CYS A 52 -8.04 5.92 -16.73
CA CYS A 52 -7.90 6.62 -15.47
C CYS A 52 -7.88 8.16 -15.59
N GLU A 53 -8.15 8.75 -16.75
CA GLU A 53 -7.94 10.19 -17.02
C GLU A 53 -8.67 11.08 -16.01
N ALA A 54 -9.92 10.76 -15.68
CA ALA A 54 -10.74 11.48 -14.71
C ALA A 54 -10.23 11.39 -13.26
N PHE A 55 -9.39 10.39 -12.95
CA PHE A 55 -8.85 10.14 -11.61
C PHE A 55 -7.44 10.71 -11.41
N ILE A 56 -6.82 11.26 -12.46
CA ILE A 56 -5.47 11.83 -12.38
C ILE A 56 -5.43 12.96 -11.35
N ARG A 57 -6.45 13.83 -11.34
CA ARG A 57 -6.49 14.99 -10.45
C ARG A 57 -7.90 15.22 -9.93
N ALA A 58 -8.05 15.31 -8.62
CA ALA A 58 -9.32 15.65 -8.00
C ALA A 58 -9.72 17.11 -8.35
N PRO A 59 -11.03 17.44 -8.34
CA PRO A 59 -11.49 18.82 -8.52
C PRO A 59 -10.80 19.76 -7.55
N LYS A 60 -10.37 20.94 -8.00
CA LYS A 60 -9.71 21.91 -7.10
C LYS A 60 -10.74 22.58 -6.21
N ARG A 61 -10.51 22.62 -4.88
CA ARG A 61 -11.36 23.33 -3.89
C ARG A 61 -11.89 24.69 -4.35
N ARG A 62 -11.02 25.51 -4.93
CA ARG A 62 -11.37 26.87 -5.36
C ARG A 62 -12.46 26.91 -6.44
N ASN A 63 -12.53 25.89 -7.29
CA ASN A 63 -13.42 25.87 -8.46
C ASN A 63 -14.62 24.93 -8.30
N SER A 64 -14.61 24.10 -7.26
CA SER A 64 -15.61 23.06 -7.02
C SER A 64 -15.80 22.92 -5.51
N ALA A 65 -16.41 23.92 -4.87
CA ALA A 65 -16.61 23.92 -3.42
C ALA A 65 -17.61 22.83 -3.00
N ASP A 66 -18.66 22.64 -3.81
CA ASP A 66 -19.69 21.60 -3.69
C ASP A 66 -19.12 20.19 -3.64
N TYR A 67 -18.05 19.91 -4.39
CA TYR A 67 -17.35 18.62 -4.30
C TYR A 67 -16.88 18.33 -2.87
N TYR A 68 -16.35 19.33 -2.18
CA TYR A 68 -15.79 19.19 -0.82
C TYR A 68 -16.86 19.26 0.28
N ASP A 69 -18.10 19.60 -0.06
CA ASP A 69 -19.24 19.46 0.85
C ASP A 69 -19.70 18.00 0.95
N VAL A 70 -19.51 17.23 -0.12
CA VAL A 70 -19.92 15.81 -0.19
C VAL A 70 -18.74 14.86 0.06
N VAL A 71 -17.55 15.17 -0.47
CA VAL A 71 -16.36 14.32 -0.36
C VAL A 71 -15.49 14.78 0.81
N THR A 72 -15.41 13.93 1.84
CA THR A 72 -14.71 14.22 3.10
C THR A 72 -13.20 14.04 3.02
N HIS A 73 -12.72 13.03 2.27
CA HIS A 73 -11.30 12.71 2.13
C HIS A 73 -10.89 12.68 0.64
N PRO A 74 -10.70 13.86 0.03
CA PRO A 74 -10.26 13.99 -1.35
C PRO A 74 -8.88 13.38 -1.57
N ILE A 75 -8.75 12.55 -2.60
CA ILE A 75 -7.50 11.93 -3.04
C ILE A 75 -7.55 11.75 -4.56
N ASP A 76 -6.39 11.71 -5.21
CA ASP A 76 -6.23 11.48 -6.64
C ASP A 76 -4.96 10.67 -6.94
N LEU A 77 -4.80 10.25 -8.20
CA LEU A 77 -3.65 9.46 -8.61
C LEU A 77 -2.32 10.22 -8.49
N LEU A 78 -2.31 11.55 -8.56
CA LEU A 78 -1.10 12.34 -8.28
C LEU A 78 -0.66 12.19 -6.83
N ARG A 79 -1.60 12.20 -5.87
CA ARG A 79 -1.29 11.94 -4.46
C ARG A 79 -0.81 10.50 -4.26
N VAL A 80 -1.44 9.51 -4.88
CA VAL A 80 -0.99 8.10 -4.82
C VAL A 80 0.44 7.98 -5.37
N GLN A 81 0.74 8.58 -6.52
CA GLN A 81 2.09 8.57 -7.09
C GLN A 81 3.13 9.23 -6.15
N GLN A 82 2.74 10.32 -5.48
CA GLN A 82 3.61 10.96 -4.50
C GLN A 82 3.88 10.03 -3.31
N LYS A 83 2.85 9.36 -2.78
CA LYS A 83 2.98 8.40 -1.67
C LYS A 83 3.92 7.24 -2.03
N ILE A 84 3.85 6.72 -3.26
CA ILE A 84 4.81 5.70 -3.75
C ILE A 84 6.24 6.27 -3.75
N LYS A 85 6.46 7.46 -4.33
CA LYS A 85 7.80 8.07 -4.44
C LYS A 85 8.43 8.47 -3.11
N THR A 86 7.64 8.54 -2.05
CA THR A 86 8.07 8.93 -0.70
C THR A 86 8.03 7.75 0.27
N ASP A 87 7.85 6.53 -0.25
CA ASP A 87 7.77 5.29 0.52
C ASP A 87 6.72 5.36 1.65
N GLU A 88 5.59 6.04 1.41
CA GLU A 88 4.46 6.14 2.36
C GLU A 88 3.59 4.86 2.38
N TYR A 89 3.85 3.89 1.51
CA TYR A 89 3.14 2.61 1.45
C TYR A 89 4.03 1.47 1.95
N ASP A 90 3.89 1.14 3.24
CA ASP A 90 4.56 -0.01 3.86
C ASP A 90 4.00 -1.36 3.36
N ASP A 91 2.80 -1.35 2.76
CA ASP A 91 2.09 -2.51 2.27
C ASP A 91 1.12 -2.13 1.13
N VAL A 92 0.88 -3.07 0.22
CA VAL A 92 0.02 -2.91 -0.97
C VAL A 92 -1.44 -2.68 -0.59
N ASP A 93 -1.88 -3.20 0.55
CA ASP A 93 -3.23 -2.99 1.06
C ASP A 93 -3.52 -1.49 1.32
N HIS A 94 -2.52 -0.72 1.75
CA HIS A 94 -2.67 0.72 1.96
C HIS A 94 -2.85 1.48 0.63
N MET A 95 -2.15 1.07 -0.43
CA MET A 95 -2.36 1.62 -1.76
C MET A 95 -3.76 1.24 -2.27
N THR A 96 -4.17 -0.01 -2.08
CA THR A 96 -5.49 -0.50 -2.49
C THR A 96 -6.61 0.32 -1.87
N TYR A 97 -6.52 0.61 -0.56
CA TYR A 97 -7.46 1.48 0.13
C TYR A 97 -7.57 2.89 -0.50
N ASP A 98 -6.44 3.49 -0.87
CA ASP A 98 -6.43 4.80 -1.51
C ASP A 98 -7.05 4.76 -2.92
N ILE A 99 -6.80 3.70 -3.70
CA ILE A 99 -7.43 3.50 -5.01
C ILE A 99 -8.95 3.34 -4.87
N GLU A 100 -9.41 2.54 -3.91
CA GLU A 100 -10.84 2.40 -3.59
C GLU A 100 -11.46 3.74 -3.18
N LEU A 101 -10.73 4.53 -2.38
CA LEU A 101 -11.19 5.85 -1.94
C LEU A 101 -11.37 6.82 -3.12
N ILE A 102 -10.46 6.81 -4.11
CA ILE A 102 -10.62 7.60 -5.35
C ILE A 102 -11.94 7.23 -6.05
N ILE A 103 -12.19 5.94 -6.22
CA ILE A 103 -13.40 5.42 -6.90
C ILE A 103 -14.66 5.78 -6.10
N ASN A 104 -14.63 5.60 -4.78
CA ASN A 104 -15.76 5.87 -3.90
C ASN A 104 -16.09 7.37 -3.85
N ASN A 105 -15.08 8.24 -3.83
CA ASN A 105 -15.27 9.69 -3.91
C ASN A 105 -15.94 10.07 -5.23
N ALA A 106 -15.50 9.49 -6.35
CA ALA A 106 -16.10 9.75 -7.65
C ALA A 106 -17.56 9.28 -7.71
N LYS A 107 -17.86 8.06 -7.27
CA LYS A 107 -19.24 7.52 -7.19
C LYS A 107 -20.14 8.33 -6.28
N THR A 108 -19.58 8.88 -5.20
CA THR A 108 -20.33 9.68 -4.24
C THR A 108 -20.78 11.00 -4.85
N TYR A 109 -19.93 11.63 -5.66
CA TYR A 109 -20.20 12.95 -6.25
C TYR A 109 -20.90 12.89 -7.62
N TYR A 110 -20.46 12.02 -8.53
CA TYR A 110 -20.92 11.95 -9.93
C TYR A 110 -22.05 10.94 -10.18
N LYS A 111 -22.96 10.75 -9.22
CA LYS A 111 -24.07 9.78 -9.29
C LYS A 111 -24.86 9.85 -10.60
#